data_AF-A0A2G9G0A2-F1
#
_entry.id   AF-A0A2G9G0A2-F1
#
_cell.length_a   1.000
_cell.length_b   1.000
_cell.length_c   1.000
_cell.angle_alpha   90.00
_cell.angle_beta   90.00
_cell.angle_gamma   90.00
#
_symmetry.space_group_name_H-M   'P 1'
#
loop_
_entity.id
_entity.type
_entity.pdbx_description
1 polymer ?
#
loop_
_entity_poly.entity_id
_entity_poly.type
_entity_poly.pdbx_seq_one_letter_code
_entity_poly.pdbx_strand_id
1 'polypeptide(L)'
;MEYDIHTLLDLATLATTLWVIYMIRFKLKSSYMEDKDNFALYYVVVPCAVLALLIHPSTSHHIVNRIAWAFCVYLEAVSVLPQLRVMQNTKIVEPFTAHYVFALGVARFFSCAHWVLQVLDSRGHLLVALGYGLWPSMVLISEIVQTFILADFCYYYVKSVFGGQLVLRLPSGVV
;
A
#
# COMPACT_ATOMS: atom_id res chain seq x y z
N MET A 1 -8.13 -26.05 -7.82
CA MET A 1 -6.71 -25.85 -7.49
C MET A 1 -6.27 -24.39 -7.48
N GLU A 2 -6.74 -23.49 -8.37
CA GLU A 2 -6.44 -22.04 -8.22
C GLU A 2 -6.99 -21.46 -6.91
N TYR A 3 -8.18 -21.89 -6.46
CA TYR A 3 -8.72 -21.47 -5.16
C TYR A 3 -7.86 -21.87 -3.96
N ASP A 4 -7.11 -22.98 -4.04
CA ASP A 4 -6.27 -23.46 -2.93
C ASP A 4 -5.02 -22.60 -2.76
N ILE A 5 -4.40 -22.15 -3.86
CA ILE A 5 -3.18 -21.37 -3.77
C ILE A 5 -3.45 -19.95 -3.27
N HIS A 6 -4.55 -19.31 -3.69
CA HIS A 6 -4.93 -17.99 -3.16
C HIS A 6 -5.19 -18.03 -1.66
N THR A 7 -5.94 -19.03 -1.20
CA THR A 7 -6.24 -19.21 0.23
C THR A 7 -4.96 -19.44 1.05
N LEU A 8 -4.03 -20.24 0.53
CA LEU A 8 -2.74 -20.48 1.18
C LEU A 8 -1.87 -19.22 1.23
N LEU A 9 -1.82 -18.45 0.14
CA LEU A 9 -1.05 -17.21 0.08
C LEU A 9 -1.63 -16.15 1.03
N ASP A 10 -2.95 -15.99 1.06
CA ASP A 10 -3.63 -15.05 1.97
C ASP A 10 -3.44 -15.46 3.45
N LEU A 11 -3.47 -16.76 3.75
CA LEU A 11 -3.19 -17.25 5.10
C LEU A 11 -1.72 -16.99 5.49
N ALA A 12 -0.79 -17.21 4.56
CA ALA A 12 0.63 -16.96 4.79
C ALA A 12 0.93 -15.47 5.01
N THR A 13 0.32 -14.57 4.23
CA THR A 13 0.46 -13.12 4.41
C THR A 13 -0.14 -12.67 5.75
N LEU A 14 -1.30 -13.21 6.13
CA LEU A 14 -1.91 -12.92 7.43
C LEU A 14 -1.01 -13.40 8.59
N ALA A 15 -0.54 -14.65 8.55
CA ALA A 15 0.30 -15.23 9.61
C ALA A 15 1.61 -14.46 9.78
N THR A 16 2.28 -14.11 8.67
CA THR A 16 3.53 -13.33 8.71
C THR A 16 3.30 -11.90 9.19
N THR A 17 2.19 -11.26 8.81
CA THR A 17 1.82 -9.91 9.29
C THR A 17 1.57 -9.92 10.80
N LEU A 18 0.80 -10.89 11.31
CA LEU A 18 0.55 -11.05 12.74
C LEU A 18 1.84 -11.30 13.53
N TRP A 19 2.75 -12.11 12.96
CA TRP A 19 4.06 -12.35 13.55
C TRP A 19 4.90 -11.06 13.65
N VAL A 20 4.95 -10.26 12.58
CA VAL A 20 5.66 -8.96 12.59
C VAL A 20 5.07 -8.01 13.64
N ILE A 21 3.75 -7.91 13.73
CA ILE A 21 3.08 -7.10 14.75
C ILE A 21 3.46 -7.58 16.16
N TYR A 22 3.41 -8.89 16.42
CA TYR A 22 3.81 -9.45 17.71
C TYR A 22 5.27 -9.13 18.05
N MET A 23 6.17 -9.26 17.08
CA MET A 23 7.59 -8.96 17.25
C MET A 23 7.81 -7.49 17.62
N ILE A 24 7.19 -6.55 16.91
CA ILE A 24 7.32 -5.10 17.19
C ILE A 24 6.72 -4.74 18.55
N ARG A 25 5.54 -5.28 18.89
CA ARG A 25 4.79 -4.86 20.08
C ARG A 25 5.31 -5.47 21.39
N PHE A 26 5.87 -6.67 21.33
CA PHE A 26 6.24 -7.43 22.54
C PHE A 26 7.73 -7.76 22.60
N LYS A 27 8.26 -8.50 21.63
CA LYS A 27 9.62 -9.06 21.73
C LYS A 27 10.72 -8.02 21.49
N LEU A 28 10.53 -7.14 20.50
CA LEU A 28 11.47 -6.12 20.05
C LEU A 28 11.00 -4.70 20.40
N LYS A 29 10.13 -4.58 21.42
CA LYS A 29 9.58 -3.30 21.85
C LYS A 29 10.67 -2.29 22.24
N SER A 30 11.78 -2.75 22.83
CA SER A 30 12.88 -1.88 23.25
C SER A 30 13.65 -1.23 22.10
N SER A 31 13.64 -1.81 20.90
CA SER A 31 14.26 -1.24 19.70
C SER A 31 13.31 -0.37 18.89
N TYR A 32 12.03 -0.29 19.25
CA TYR A 32 11.03 0.51 18.55
C TYR A 32 11.17 1.99 18.92
N MET A 33 11.31 2.84 17.89
CA MET A 33 11.50 4.29 18.03
C MET A 33 10.15 5.02 18.04
N GLU A 34 9.45 4.97 19.18
CA GLU A 34 8.12 5.57 19.36
C GLU A 34 8.11 7.10 19.13
N ASP A 35 9.22 7.77 19.43
CA ASP A 35 9.40 9.22 19.20
C ASP A 35 9.35 9.61 17.70
N LYS A 36 9.75 8.69 16.82
CA LYS A 36 9.79 8.91 15.37
C LYS A 36 8.52 8.45 14.67
N ASP A 37 7.74 7.56 15.27
CA ASP A 37 6.46 7.07 14.75
C ASP A 37 5.28 7.88 15.29
N ASN A 38 5.28 9.16 14.91
CA ASN A 38 4.31 10.16 15.36
C ASN A 38 3.18 10.43 14.36
N PHE A 39 2.99 9.55 13.37
CA PHE A 39 1.94 9.71 12.38
C PHE A 39 0.58 9.32 12.99
N ALA A 40 -0.35 10.27 13.00
CA ALA A 40 -1.66 10.03 13.58
C ALA A 40 -2.53 9.14 12.65
N LEU A 41 -2.78 7.90 13.07
CA LEU A 41 -3.48 6.89 12.26
C LEU A 41 -4.89 7.32 11.81
N TYR A 42 -5.56 8.20 12.56
CA TYR A 42 -6.89 8.69 12.19
C TYR A 42 -6.89 9.47 10.86
N TYR A 43 -5.77 10.11 10.47
CA TYR A 43 -5.64 10.77 9.17
C TYR A 43 -5.73 9.81 7.99
N VAL A 44 -5.47 8.52 8.21
CA VAL A 44 -5.57 7.47 7.20
C VAL A 44 -6.89 6.73 7.35
N VAL A 45 -7.20 6.24 8.55
CA VAL A 45 -8.35 5.35 8.76
C VAL A 45 -9.69 6.06 8.53
N VAL A 46 -9.85 7.31 9.01
CA VAL A 46 -11.14 8.02 8.93
C VAL A 46 -11.51 8.35 7.48
N PRO A 47 -10.63 8.95 6.65
CA PRO A 47 -10.95 9.18 5.24
C PRO A 47 -11.26 7.90 4.47
N CYS A 48 -10.50 6.82 4.70
CA CYS A 48 -10.77 5.52 4.06
C CYS A 48 -12.13 4.94 4.47
N ALA A 49 -12.52 5.05 5.74
CA ALA A 49 -13.81 4.60 6.23
C ALA A 49 -14.96 5.42 5.64
N VAL A 50 -14.82 6.74 5.58
CA VAL A 50 -15.83 7.64 4.97
C VAL A 50 -15.97 7.33 3.48
N LEU A 51 -14.86 7.21 2.75
CA LEU A 51 -14.88 6.85 1.33
C LEU A 51 -15.52 5.48 1.10
N ALA A 52 -15.24 4.48 1.95
CA ALA A 52 -15.82 3.14 1.85
C ALA A 52 -17.34 3.11 2.10
N LEU A 53 -17.86 4.03 2.91
CA LEU A 53 -19.30 4.17 3.12
C LEU A 53 -20.00 4.86 1.94
N LEU A 54 -19.32 5.80 1.28
CA LEU A 54 -19.88 6.57 0.16
C LEU A 54 -19.74 5.85 -1.19
N ILE A 55 -18.59 5.22 -1.43
CA ILE A 55 -18.24 4.56 -2.67
C ILE A 55 -17.80 3.14 -2.35
N HIS A 56 -18.69 2.20 -2.61
CA HIS A 56 -18.44 0.78 -2.44
C HIS A 56 -19.01 0.01 -3.64
N PRO A 57 -18.49 -1.20 -3.92
CA PRO A 57 -18.94 -1.99 -5.05
C PRO A 57 -20.43 -2.32 -4.96
N SER A 58 -21.10 -2.51 -6.10
CA SER A 58 -22.52 -2.93 -6.17
C SER A 58 -22.68 -4.42 -6.44
N THR A 59 -21.87 -5.25 -5.78
CA THR A 59 -21.91 -6.72 -5.92
C THR A 59 -23.07 -7.35 -5.12
N SER A 60 -23.38 -8.63 -5.39
CA SER A 60 -24.46 -9.40 -4.75
C SER A 60 -24.19 -9.75 -3.27
N HIS A 61 -22.99 -9.46 -2.76
CA HIS A 61 -22.61 -9.77 -1.39
C HIS A 61 -23.32 -8.87 -0.35
N HIS A 62 -23.31 -9.31 0.92
CA HIS A 62 -23.78 -8.50 2.04
C HIS A 62 -23.12 -7.12 2.07
N ILE A 63 -23.89 -6.09 2.42
CA ILE A 63 -23.45 -4.70 2.45
C ILE A 63 -22.19 -4.50 3.30
N VAL A 64 -22.07 -5.22 4.42
CA VAL A 64 -20.89 -5.17 5.30
C VAL A 64 -19.64 -5.63 4.56
N ASN A 65 -19.71 -6.73 3.80
CA ASN A 65 -18.58 -7.25 3.04
C ASN A 65 -18.18 -6.32 1.90
N ARG A 66 -19.16 -5.63 1.29
CA ARG A 66 -18.93 -4.65 0.23
C ARG A 66 -18.19 -3.42 0.76
N ILE A 67 -18.63 -2.88 1.90
CA ILE A 67 -17.98 -1.75 2.57
C ILE A 67 -16.60 -2.17 3.08
N ALA A 68 -16.47 -3.37 3.67
CA ALA A 68 -15.18 -3.88 4.14
C ALA A 68 -14.19 -4.03 2.99
N TRP A 69 -14.63 -4.54 1.82
CA TRP A 69 -13.77 -4.62 0.64
C TRP A 69 -13.34 -3.23 0.16
N ALA A 70 -14.27 -2.27 0.07
CA ALA A 70 -13.93 -0.89 -0.27
C ALA A 70 -12.94 -0.26 0.71
N PHE A 71 -13.15 -0.47 2.00
CA PHE A 71 -12.27 -0.01 3.05
C PHE A 71 -10.87 -0.59 2.93
N CYS A 72 -10.73 -1.91 2.66
CA CYS A 72 -9.44 -2.54 2.46
C CYS A 72 -8.69 -1.93 1.27
N VAL A 73 -9.35 -1.73 0.12
CA VAL A 73 -8.74 -1.13 -1.07
C VAL A 73 -8.23 0.29 -0.78
N TYR A 74 -9.05 1.13 -0.15
CA TYR A 74 -8.65 2.50 0.19
C TYR A 74 -7.54 2.53 1.23
N LEU A 75 -7.64 1.72 2.28
CA LEU A 75 -6.64 1.67 3.34
C LEU A 75 -5.30 1.16 2.80
N GLU A 76 -5.31 0.16 1.92
CA GLU A 76 -4.11 -0.40 1.30
C GLU A 76 -3.33 0.67 0.52
N ALA A 77 -4.02 1.54 -0.23
CA ALA A 77 -3.41 2.58 -1.03
C ALA A 77 -2.57 3.58 -0.22
N VAL A 78 -2.96 3.85 1.03
CA VAL A 78 -2.35 4.88 1.89
C VAL A 78 -1.65 4.32 3.14
N SER A 79 -1.77 3.02 3.42
CA SER A 79 -1.20 2.37 4.62
C SER A 79 0.33 2.45 4.71
N VAL A 80 1.02 2.74 3.61
CA VAL A 80 2.47 2.91 3.56
C VAL A 80 2.95 4.27 4.11
N LEU A 81 2.06 5.26 4.25
CA LEU A 81 2.41 6.62 4.66
C LEU A 81 3.08 6.70 6.05
N PRO A 82 2.60 6.03 7.11
CA PRO A 82 3.28 6.07 8.41
C PRO A 82 4.71 5.54 8.33
N GLN A 83 4.93 4.46 7.58
CA GLN A 83 6.26 3.88 7.40
C GLN A 83 7.21 4.85 6.69
N LEU A 84 6.76 5.50 5.61
CA LEU A 84 7.56 6.53 4.92
C LEU A 84 7.87 7.71 5.83
N ARG A 85 6.91 8.14 6.67
CA ARG A 85 7.10 9.22 7.62
C ARG A 85 8.17 8.90 8.66
N VAL A 86 8.19 7.69 9.20
CA VAL A 86 9.24 7.22 10.13
C VAL A 86 10.60 7.25 9.47
N MET A 87 10.70 6.82 8.21
CA MET A 87 11.95 6.83 7.46
C MET A 87 12.48 8.25 7.22
N GLN A 88 11.59 9.20 6.92
CA GLN A 88 11.93 10.62 6.82
C GLN A 88 12.40 11.20 8.17
N ASN A 89 11.69 10.89 9.26
CA ASN A 89 12.05 11.35 10.60
C ASN A 89 13.40 10.77 11.07
N THR A 90 13.73 9.55 10.66
CA THR A 90 14.99 8.88 11.02
C THR A 90 16.19 9.42 10.24
N LYS A 91 15.98 9.97 9.03
CA LYS A 91 16.99 10.51 8.07
C LYS A 91 18.02 9.52 7.55
N ILE A 92 18.32 8.46 8.30
CA ILE A 92 19.23 7.37 7.97
C ILE A 92 18.38 6.11 7.92
N VAL A 93 18.15 5.59 6.72
CA VAL A 93 17.37 4.37 6.52
C VAL A 93 18.33 3.19 6.44
N GLU A 94 18.05 2.15 7.20
CA GLU A 94 18.80 0.89 7.14
C GLU A 94 18.65 0.22 5.77
N PRO A 95 19.72 -0.38 5.21
CA PRO A 95 19.68 -0.96 3.87
C PRO A 95 18.57 -2.01 3.69
N PHE A 96 18.38 -2.90 4.68
CA PHE A 96 17.35 -3.94 4.62
C PHE A 96 15.93 -3.37 4.56
N THR A 97 15.63 -2.33 5.36
CA THR A 97 14.35 -1.63 5.29
C THR A 97 14.18 -0.95 3.93
N ALA A 98 15.24 -0.34 3.40
CA ALA A 98 15.19 0.31 2.10
C ALA A 98 14.90 -0.70 0.96
N HIS A 99 15.56 -1.86 0.97
CA HIS A 99 15.29 -2.96 0.03
C HIS A 99 13.85 -3.47 0.12
N TYR A 100 13.33 -3.63 1.34
CA TYR A 100 11.94 -4.07 1.57
C TYR A 100 10.93 -3.07 0.97
N VAL A 101 11.07 -1.77 1.29
CA VAL A 101 10.14 -0.74 0.78
C VAL A 101 10.26 -0.59 -0.73
N PHE A 102 11.47 -0.74 -1.29
CA PHE A 102 11.67 -0.74 -2.74
C PHE A 102 10.98 -1.95 -3.42
N ALA A 103 11.14 -3.15 -2.88
CA ALA A 103 10.45 -4.35 -3.38
C ALA A 103 8.93 -4.21 -3.31
N LEU A 104 8.41 -3.62 -2.22
CA LEU A 104 7.00 -3.26 -2.10
C LEU A 104 6.58 -2.30 -3.23
N GLY A 105 7.36 -1.24 -3.48
CA GLY A 105 7.13 -0.30 -4.57
C GLY A 105 7.08 -0.96 -5.96
N VAL A 106 8.02 -1.88 -6.24
CA VAL A 106 8.04 -2.65 -7.50
C VAL A 106 6.79 -3.54 -7.63
N ALA A 107 6.39 -4.22 -6.54
CA ALA A 107 5.18 -5.04 -6.55
C ALA A 107 3.94 -4.19 -6.88
N ARG A 108 3.83 -2.97 -6.33
CA ARG A 108 2.71 -2.05 -6.62
C ARG A 108 2.72 -1.53 -8.05
N PHE A 109 3.90 -1.27 -8.60
CA PHE A 109 4.01 -0.91 -10.02
C PHE A 109 3.49 -2.02 -10.93
N PHE A 110 3.79 -3.29 -10.62
CA PHE A 110 3.24 -4.41 -11.38
C PHE A 110 1.73 -4.59 -11.21
N SER A 111 1.18 -4.35 -10.02
CA SER A 111 -0.29 -4.32 -9.83
C SER A 111 -0.95 -3.25 -10.69
N CYS A 112 -0.41 -2.04 -10.69
CA CYS A 112 -0.90 -0.94 -11.53
C CYS A 112 -0.79 -1.29 -13.03
N ALA A 113 0.34 -1.83 -13.47
CA ALA A 113 0.53 -2.26 -14.86
C ALA A 113 -0.45 -3.37 -15.26
N HIS A 114 -0.72 -4.33 -14.36
CA HIS A 114 -1.71 -5.38 -14.58
C HIS A 114 -3.10 -4.79 -14.82
N TRP A 115 -3.54 -3.84 -13.98
CA TRP A 115 -4.82 -3.14 -14.17
C TRP A 115 -4.88 -2.37 -15.49
N VAL A 116 -3.80 -1.68 -15.89
CA VAL A 116 -3.72 -0.99 -17.19
C VAL A 116 -3.84 -1.97 -18.35
N LEU A 117 -3.12 -3.10 -18.29
CA LEU A 117 -3.23 -4.14 -19.31
C LEU A 117 -4.65 -4.72 -19.39
N GLN A 118 -5.30 -4.92 -18.23
CA GLN A 118 -6.67 -5.39 -18.18
C GLN A 118 -7.65 -4.39 -18.82
N VAL A 119 -7.44 -3.07 -18.63
CA VAL A 119 -8.23 -2.03 -19.32
C VAL A 119 -8.06 -2.13 -20.84
N LEU A 120 -6.83 -2.30 -21.32
CA LEU A 120 -6.49 -2.36 -22.75
C LEU A 120 -7.02 -3.63 -23.42
N ASP A 121 -6.86 -4.79 -22.78
CA ASP A 121 -7.22 -6.09 -23.35
C ASP A 121 -8.73 -6.37 -23.29
N SER A 122 -9.46 -5.70 -22.39
CA SER A 122 -10.91 -5.87 -22.23
C SER A 122 -11.77 -5.36 -23.39
N ARG A 123 -11.18 -4.98 -24.55
CA ARG A 123 -11.87 -4.50 -25.77
C ARG A 123 -12.98 -3.46 -25.50
N GLY A 124 -12.76 -2.56 -24.54
CA GLY A 124 -13.71 -1.52 -24.16
C GLY A 124 -14.78 -1.90 -23.12
N HIS A 125 -14.91 -3.17 -22.73
CA HIS A 125 -15.87 -3.58 -21.71
C HIS A 125 -15.54 -2.98 -20.33
N LEU A 126 -14.25 -2.92 -19.97
CA LEU A 126 -13.82 -2.25 -18.75
C LEU A 126 -13.97 -0.72 -18.82
N LEU A 127 -13.81 -0.12 -20.01
CA LEU A 127 -14.06 1.32 -20.22
C LEU A 127 -15.54 1.67 -20.08
N VAL A 128 -16.43 0.79 -20.55
CA VAL A 128 -17.88 0.93 -20.31
C VAL A 128 -18.20 0.73 -18.83
N ALA A 129 -17.58 -0.25 -18.15
CA ALA A 129 -17.74 -0.46 -16.71
C ALA A 129 -17.20 0.70 -15.86
N LEU A 130 -16.12 1.36 -16.29
CA LEU A 130 -15.61 2.62 -15.70
C LEU A 130 -16.63 3.76 -15.85
N GLY A 131 -17.45 3.74 -16.90
CA GLY A 131 -18.58 4.65 -17.10
C GLY A 131 -19.83 4.29 -16.28
N TYR A 132 -19.98 3.04 -15.86
CA TYR A 132 -21.11 2.56 -15.05
C TYR A 132 -20.72 2.42 -13.57
N GLY A 133 -20.85 3.54 -12.86
CA GLY A 133 -20.65 3.61 -11.41
C GLY A 133 -19.24 4.01 -11.01
N LEU A 134 -19.10 4.56 -9.80
CA LEU A 134 -17.85 5.16 -9.33
C LEU A 134 -16.80 4.13 -8.88
N TRP A 135 -17.22 2.89 -8.60
CA TRP A 135 -16.36 1.89 -7.96
C TRP A 135 -15.15 1.45 -8.80
N PRO A 136 -15.27 1.02 -10.07
CA PRO A 136 -14.11 0.61 -10.86
C PRO A 136 -13.08 1.73 -11.04
N SER A 137 -13.55 2.97 -11.19
CA SER A 137 -12.70 4.15 -11.28
C SER A 137 -11.93 4.40 -9.98
N MET A 138 -12.58 4.21 -8.84
CA MET A 138 -11.93 4.34 -7.54
C MET A 138 -10.86 3.28 -7.27
N VAL A 139 -11.01 2.06 -7.80
CA VAL A 139 -9.96 1.02 -7.71
C VAL A 139 -8.71 1.47 -8.46
N LEU A 140 -8.86 1.93 -9.72
CA LEU A 140 -7.72 2.43 -10.50
C LEU A 140 -7.05 3.66 -9.87
N ILE A 141 -7.85 4.59 -9.34
CA ILE A 141 -7.33 5.76 -8.62
C ILE A 141 -6.53 5.30 -7.39
N SER A 142 -6.99 4.28 -6.66
CA SER A 142 -6.29 3.77 -5.48
C SER A 142 -4.92 3.17 -5.86
N GLU A 143 -4.83 2.42 -6.95
CA GLU A 143 -3.58 1.87 -7.48
C GLU A 143 -2.60 2.98 -7.90
N ILE A 144 -3.12 4.03 -8.56
CA ILE A 144 -2.32 5.20 -8.96
C ILE A 144 -1.80 5.95 -7.74
N VAL A 145 -2.65 6.23 -6.75
CA VAL A 145 -2.27 6.90 -5.50
C VAL A 145 -1.16 6.14 -4.80
N GLN A 146 -1.31 4.82 -4.65
CA GLN A 146 -0.30 3.98 -4.03
C GLN A 146 1.04 4.03 -4.78
N THR A 147 0.98 3.90 -6.11
CA THR A 147 2.18 3.96 -6.97
C THR A 147 2.88 5.31 -6.86
N PHE A 148 2.13 6.41 -6.85
CA PHE A 148 2.67 7.76 -6.76
C PHE A 148 3.34 8.03 -5.40
N ILE A 149 2.72 7.61 -4.29
CA ILE A 149 3.30 7.74 -2.95
C ILE A 149 4.65 7.02 -2.86
N LEU A 150 4.76 5.83 -3.45
CA LEU A 150 5.98 5.02 -3.46
C LEU A 150 7.01 5.47 -4.50
N ALA A 151 6.61 6.20 -5.54
CA ALA A 151 7.48 6.61 -6.64
C ALA A 151 8.64 7.50 -6.16
N ASP A 152 8.36 8.45 -5.25
CA ASP A 152 9.40 9.34 -4.70
C ASP A 152 10.47 8.54 -3.94
N PHE A 153 10.03 7.61 -3.08
CA PHE A 153 10.93 6.72 -2.37
C PHE A 153 11.78 5.87 -3.34
N CYS A 154 11.14 5.25 -4.34
CA CYS A 154 11.83 4.44 -5.35
C CYS A 154 12.88 5.24 -6.13
N TYR A 155 12.58 6.50 -6.47
CA TYR A 155 13.52 7.39 -7.14
C TYR A 155 14.77 7.65 -6.29
N TYR A 156 14.60 8.03 -5.02
CA TYR A 156 15.72 8.28 -4.11
C TYR A 156 16.52 7.01 -3.80
N TYR A 157 15.84 5.87 -3.67
CA TYR A 157 16.48 4.58 -3.49
C TYR A 157 17.40 4.24 -4.68
N VAL A 158 16.89 4.33 -5.90
CA VAL A 158 17.67 4.06 -7.12
C VAL A 158 18.87 5.00 -7.21
N LYS A 159 18.66 6.29 -6.95
CA LYS A 159 19.74 7.30 -6.93
C LYS A 159 20.83 6.97 -5.90
N SER A 160 20.45 6.52 -4.70
CA SER A 160 21.40 6.13 -3.65
C SER A 160 22.25 4.91 -4.05
N VAL A 161 21.62 3.92 -4.67
CA VAL A 161 22.29 2.69 -5.15
C VAL A 161 23.30 3.02 -6.25
N PHE A 162 22.91 3.80 -7.25
CA PHE A 162 23.83 4.22 -8.33
C PHE A 162 24.93 5.18 -7.83
N GLY A 163 24.65 5.96 -6.78
CA GLY A 163 25.63 6.82 -6.12
C GLY A 163 26.61 6.08 -5.20
N GLY A 164 26.51 4.76 -5.06
CA GLY A 164 27.39 3.95 -4.19
C GLY A 164 27.18 4.19 -2.70
N GLN A 165 26.09 4.85 -2.29
CA GLN A 165 25.76 5.08 -0.89
C GLN A 165 25.00 3.87 -0.35
N LEU A 166 25.66 3.11 0.53
CA LEU A 166 25.05 1.95 1.21
C LEU A 166 23.86 2.35 2.10
N VAL A 167 23.82 3.62 2.51
CA VAL A 167 22.85 4.17 3.46
C VAL A 167 22.01 5.23 2.77
N LEU A 168 20.71 4.96 2.63
CA LEU A 168 19.77 5.88 2.03
C LEU A 168 19.51 7.06 2.99
N ARG A 169 19.81 8.28 2.51
CA ARG A 169 19.47 9.52 3.20
C ARG A 169 18.33 10.22 2.49
N LEU A 170 17.16 10.27 3.12
CA LEU A 170 16.01 10.98 2.58
C LEU A 170 16.12 12.48 2.90
N PRO A 171 15.95 13.38 1.92
CA PRO A 171 15.89 14.82 2.19
C PRO A 171 14.68 15.15 3.07
N SER A 172 14.84 16.15 3.93
CA SER A 172 13.78 16.58 4.84
C SER A 172 12.70 17.34 4.05
N GLY A 173 11.46 16.82 4.02
CA GLY A 173 10.30 17.56 3.51
C GLY A 173 9.78 17.18 2.12
N VAL A 174 9.94 15.93 1.68
CA VAL A 174 9.36 15.44 0.42
C VAL A 174 8.30 14.37 0.72
N VAL A 175 7.14 14.78 1.25
CA VAL A 175 5.80 14.21 0.98
C VAL A 175 4.81 15.37 1.14
#